data_AF-A0A2V3IUA7-F1
#
_entry.id   AF-A0A2V3IUA7-F1
#
_cell.length_a   1.000
_cell.length_b   1.000
_cell.length_c   1.000
_cell.angle_alpha   90.00
_cell.angle_beta   90.00
_cell.angle_gamma   90.00
#
_symmetry.space_group_name_H-M   'P 1'
#
loop_
_entity.id
_entity.type
_entity.pdbx_description
1 polymer ?
#
loop_
_entity_poly.entity_id
_entity_poly.type
_entity_poly.pdbx_seq_one_letter_code
_entity_poly.pdbx_strand_id
1 'polypeptide(L)'
;MKAISRDAVEFGLREPLSNTSRRMILENAQMKENDIKVKRNSASLSTLLKVCGGLPVALAVAGQLVREHGSEFDDPFGEVLTRIECHEGEVQMYNVPGYGALSGLLDAAIQFCQRRHSHEWTQRTGVSFENLVLSLCVLKRQQFAPVGMLRRLWGLENDSSTRELVKIMKNAGLVKEEIMQGKYKQVPGIRLHDLIHAHFHTKAGGRREKYHKQFLSRYIEHDPQQAYRAWWQVDGQEDNYIYLNIFTHLLMAGLNNEAALLSLDPRWTVKQFRVNGEVQVFYDHSWLKTNLVKVKSIPTSDLAGIPEALELISDAITLAAPYVVRNEREIWFQLYGRLLQRESIVLDGYLEKIRRHAERSWLRAAGKCMTQAGGLITGLWAMDRAKFLVLDVWVGQDDWVLVFGKIKHAESEVYEMWRLEKRSQSKQKRIWFVTIRGKAMQSFASDNGRKLGLVVGDGRLQLWDTENDKQLGCEQNSCEQNSCEQDAQDATEFGKFSANGTM
;
A
#
# COMPACT_ATOMS: atom_id res chain seq x y z
N MET A 1 7.15 -4.19 39.80
CA MET A 1 7.67 -3.81 38.47
C MET A 1 6.68 -2.83 37.84
N LYS A 2 7.11 -1.59 37.59
CA LYS A 2 6.28 -0.54 36.99
C LYS A 2 5.97 -0.88 35.53
N ALA A 3 4.68 -0.95 35.21
CA ALA A 3 4.19 -0.96 33.83
C ALA A 3 4.57 0.38 33.18
N ILE A 4 5.33 0.33 32.09
CA ILE A 4 5.58 1.48 31.23
C ILE A 4 4.29 1.68 30.42
N SER A 5 3.45 2.60 30.89
CA SER A 5 2.39 3.20 30.10
C SER A 5 3.01 3.73 28.81
N ARG A 6 2.67 3.12 27.67
CA ARG A 6 2.85 3.77 26.37
C ARG A 6 1.82 4.88 26.34
N ASP A 7 2.24 6.10 26.65
CA ASP A 7 1.38 7.28 26.54
C ASP A 7 0.83 7.33 25.12
N ALA A 8 -0.47 7.09 25.01
CA ALA A 8 -1.22 7.30 23.79
C ALA A 8 -1.12 8.80 23.48
N VAL A 9 -0.43 9.15 22.40
CA VAL A 9 -0.45 10.51 21.87
C VAL A 9 -1.87 10.75 21.37
N GLU A 10 -2.70 11.39 22.19
CA GLU A 10 -4.02 11.87 21.76
C GLU A 10 -3.84 12.86 20.61
N PHE A 11 -4.31 12.48 19.43
CA PHE A 11 -4.42 13.34 18.27
C PHE A 11 -5.65 14.24 18.42
N GLY A 12 -5.55 15.24 19.30
CA GLY A 12 -6.55 16.29 19.50
C GLY A 12 -5.96 17.68 19.27
N LEU A 13 -6.82 18.65 18.94
CA LEU A 13 -6.45 20.07 19.00
C LEU A 13 -5.96 20.37 20.42
N ARG A 14 -4.77 20.96 20.54
CA ARG A 14 -4.26 21.41 21.83
C ARG A 14 -4.85 22.76 22.17
N GLU A 15 -4.85 23.12 23.44
CA GLU A 15 -5.11 24.51 23.81
C GLU A 15 -3.99 25.40 23.23
N PRO A 16 -4.31 26.45 22.45
CA PRO A 16 -3.32 27.24 21.72
C PRO A 16 -2.22 27.83 22.61
N LEU A 17 -2.58 28.32 23.79
CA LEU A 17 -1.66 28.95 24.76
C LEU A 17 -1.17 28.00 25.86
N SER A 18 -1.38 26.68 25.71
CA SER A 18 -0.90 25.70 26.69
C SER A 18 0.63 25.60 26.70
N ASN A 19 1.17 25.19 27.85
CA ASN A 19 2.60 24.85 27.99
C ASN A 19 3.03 23.77 26.98
N THR A 20 2.12 22.85 26.63
CA THR A 20 2.37 21.82 25.61
C THR A 20 2.57 22.43 24.23
N SER A 21 1.67 23.31 23.77
CA SER A 21 1.79 23.98 22.47
C SER A 21 3.04 24.85 22.38
N ARG A 22 3.35 25.58 23.47
CA ARG A 22 4.58 26.39 23.61
C ARG A 22 5.82 25.50 23.47
N ARG A 23 5.88 24.41 24.23
CA ARG A 23 6.98 23.46 24.18
C ARG A 23 7.17 22.87 22.77
N MET A 24 6.08 22.50 22.09
CA MET A 24 6.16 21.95 20.73
C MET A 24 6.77 22.92 19.71
N ILE A 25 6.37 24.20 19.73
CA ILE A 25 6.99 25.22 18.85
C ILE A 25 8.48 25.38 19.18
N LEU A 26 8.83 25.51 20.46
CA LEU A 26 10.22 25.73 20.88
C LEU A 26 11.12 24.53 20.57
N GLU A 27 10.63 23.30 20.76
CA GLU A 27 11.33 22.07 20.38
C GLU A 27 11.60 22.01 18.88
N ASN A 28 10.61 22.34 18.04
CA ASN A 28 10.79 22.38 16.58
C ASN A 28 11.71 23.54 16.13
N ALA A 29 11.66 24.66 16.86
CA ALA A 29 12.55 25.81 16.69
C ALA A 29 13.98 25.56 17.19
N GLN A 30 14.22 24.48 17.95
CA GLN A 30 15.46 24.23 18.69
C GLN A 30 15.86 25.37 19.64
N MET A 31 14.85 26.02 20.24
CA MET A 31 15.02 27.10 21.21
C MET A 31 14.64 26.60 22.61
N LYS A 32 15.30 27.13 23.62
CA LYS A 32 14.93 26.98 25.03
C LYS A 32 14.09 28.16 25.48
N GLU A 33 13.34 27.97 26.56
CA GLU A 33 12.54 29.04 27.17
C GLU A 33 13.38 30.29 27.51
N ASN A 34 14.64 30.06 27.93
CA ASN A 34 15.59 31.12 28.28
C ASN A 34 16.12 31.90 27.07
N ASP A 35 15.88 31.43 25.85
CA ASP A 35 16.29 32.13 24.62
C ASP A 35 15.32 33.28 24.28
N ILE A 36 14.14 33.30 24.91
CA ILE A 36 13.15 34.38 24.79
C ILE A 36 13.52 35.52 25.74
N LYS A 37 14.53 36.30 25.38
CA LYS A 37 15.12 37.33 26.25
C LYS A 37 14.34 38.64 26.30
N VAL A 38 13.48 38.91 25.31
CA VAL A 38 12.81 40.21 25.12
C VAL A 38 11.29 40.06 25.20
N LYS A 39 10.60 40.99 25.88
CA LYS A 39 9.12 41.02 25.99
C LYS A 39 8.43 40.95 24.62
N ARG A 40 9.00 41.59 23.60
CA ARG A 40 8.54 41.54 22.21
C ARG A 40 8.45 40.10 21.68
N ASN A 41 9.49 39.29 21.89
CA ASN A 41 9.54 37.90 21.43
C ASN A 41 8.48 37.05 22.14
N SER A 42 8.19 37.31 23.42
CA SER A 42 7.12 36.63 24.15
C SER A 42 5.72 36.97 23.63
N ALA A 43 5.51 38.23 23.19
CA ALA A 43 4.25 38.65 22.57
C ALA A 43 4.08 38.01 21.19
N SER A 44 5.11 38.08 20.34
CA SER A 44 5.12 37.45 19.01
C SER A 44 4.93 35.93 19.09
N LEU A 45 5.59 35.24 20.04
CA LEU A 45 5.35 33.82 20.29
C LEU A 45 3.89 33.54 20.68
N SER A 46 3.30 34.35 21.55
CA SER A 46 1.91 34.18 21.97
C SER A 46 0.93 34.37 20.80
N THR A 47 1.20 35.33 19.91
CA THR A 47 0.42 35.54 18.68
C THR A 47 0.58 34.36 17.73
N LEU A 48 1.79 33.87 17.50
CA LEU A 48 2.04 32.70 16.64
C LEU A 48 1.35 31.44 17.16
N LEU A 49 1.35 31.22 18.48
CA LEU A 49 0.62 30.13 19.12
C LEU A 49 -0.90 30.22 18.89
N LYS A 50 -1.47 31.43 18.98
CA LYS A 50 -2.89 31.68 18.68
C LYS A 50 -3.19 31.40 17.21
N VAL A 51 -2.34 31.86 16.29
CA VAL A 51 -2.46 31.58 14.85
C VAL A 51 -2.49 30.07 14.63
N CYS A 52 -1.52 29.32 15.17
CA CYS A 52 -1.46 27.86 15.02
C CYS A 52 -2.67 27.10 15.57
N GLY A 53 -3.50 27.73 16.42
CA GLY A 53 -4.75 27.14 16.92
C GLY A 53 -4.58 25.82 17.68
N GLY A 54 -3.38 25.55 18.21
CA GLY A 54 -3.04 24.30 18.88
C GLY A 54 -2.98 23.07 17.96
N LEU A 55 -2.95 23.25 16.64
CA LEU A 55 -2.81 22.17 15.67
C LEU A 55 -1.35 21.67 15.65
N PRO A 56 -1.06 20.40 15.99
CA PRO A 56 0.31 19.88 16.07
C PRO A 56 1.16 20.12 14.82
N VAL A 57 0.59 19.94 13.63
CA VAL A 57 1.31 20.17 12.36
C VAL A 57 1.58 21.66 12.12
N ALA A 58 0.67 22.56 12.47
CA ALA A 58 0.89 24.00 12.35
C ALA A 58 2.01 24.47 13.29
N LEU A 59 1.98 23.99 14.55
CA LEU A 59 3.03 24.25 15.54
C LEU A 59 4.40 23.75 15.05
N ALA A 60 4.45 22.55 14.45
CA ALA A 60 5.68 21.98 13.92
C ALA A 60 6.25 22.80 12.74
N VAL A 61 5.40 23.16 11.77
CA VAL A 61 5.80 24.00 10.62
C VAL A 61 6.28 25.36 11.11
N ALA A 62 5.53 26.02 12.00
CA ALA A 62 5.88 27.32 12.54
C ALA A 62 7.23 27.29 13.28
N GLY A 63 7.45 26.30 14.16
CA GLY A 63 8.73 26.15 14.86
C GLY A 63 9.90 25.94 13.89
N GLN A 64 9.72 25.12 12.86
CA GLN A 64 10.77 24.89 11.86
C GLN A 64 11.08 26.16 11.04
N LEU A 65 10.08 26.95 10.67
CA LEU A 65 10.30 28.25 10.02
C LEU A 65 11.06 29.23 10.92
N VAL A 66 10.73 29.27 12.21
CA VAL A 66 11.47 30.09 13.18
C VAL A 66 12.94 29.65 13.25
N ARG A 67 13.22 28.34 13.26
CA ARG A 67 14.60 27.82 13.26
C ARG A 67 15.38 28.27 12.03
N GLU A 68 14.83 28.00 10.85
CA GLU A 68 15.56 28.15 9.58
C GLU A 68 15.60 29.61 9.09
N HIS A 69 14.64 30.44 9.49
CA HIS A 69 14.49 31.79 8.95
C HIS A 69 14.29 32.88 9.99
N GLY A 70 13.86 32.55 11.21
CA GLY A 70 13.70 33.52 12.29
C GLY A 70 14.97 33.74 13.12
N SER A 71 15.86 32.74 13.19
CA SER A 71 17.03 32.74 14.10
C SER A 71 18.03 33.86 13.84
N GLU A 72 18.03 34.45 12.64
CA GLU A 72 18.88 35.59 12.26
C GLU A 72 18.31 36.95 12.73
N PHE A 73 17.08 36.99 13.25
CA PHE A 73 16.37 38.21 13.61
C PHE A 73 16.24 38.39 15.13
N ASP A 74 16.16 39.65 15.58
CA ASP A 74 15.96 39.98 17.00
C ASP A 74 14.60 39.48 17.55
N ASP A 75 13.58 39.43 16.68
CA ASP A 75 12.26 38.81 16.96
C ASP A 75 11.98 37.67 15.95
N PRO A 76 12.49 36.46 16.21
CA PRO A 76 12.35 35.32 15.31
C PRO A 76 10.89 34.95 15.01
N PHE A 77 10.01 35.11 15.99
CA PHE A 77 8.59 34.79 15.88
C PHE A 77 7.83 35.87 15.10
N GLY A 78 8.19 37.14 15.32
CA GLY A 78 7.64 38.28 14.61
C GLY A 78 7.88 38.22 13.11
N GLU A 79 9.09 37.85 12.68
CA GLU A 79 9.42 37.72 11.25
C GLU A 79 8.55 36.67 10.54
N VAL A 80 8.31 35.52 11.19
CA VAL A 80 7.41 34.50 10.63
C VAL A 80 5.97 35.01 10.56
N LEU A 81 5.49 35.71 11.60
CA LEU A 81 4.14 36.30 11.64
C LEU A 81 3.90 37.32 10.54
N THR A 82 4.82 38.27 10.34
CA THR A 82 4.67 39.32 9.32
C THR A 82 4.48 38.73 7.92
N ARG A 83 5.07 37.56 7.64
CA ARG A 83 4.90 36.89 6.34
C ARG A 83 3.59 36.13 6.18
N ILE A 84 3.02 35.63 7.29
CA ILE A 84 1.67 35.04 7.29
C ILE A 84 0.64 36.15 7.01
N GLU A 85 0.80 37.31 7.63
CA GLU A 85 -0.14 38.44 7.52
C GLU A 85 -0.15 39.10 6.13
N CYS A 86 0.91 38.97 5.33
CA CYS A 86 0.93 39.48 3.94
C CYS A 86 0.02 38.71 2.96
N HIS A 87 -0.66 37.63 3.37
CA HIS A 87 -1.44 36.73 2.49
C HIS A 87 -2.85 36.43 3.01
N GLU A 88 -3.63 37.45 3.36
CA GLU A 88 -5.09 37.29 3.44
C GLU A 88 -5.68 37.18 2.02
N GLY A 89 -5.62 35.98 1.42
CA GLY A 89 -6.16 35.75 0.09
C GLY A 89 -6.25 34.27 -0.28
N GLU A 90 -7.48 33.82 -0.53
CA GLU A 90 -7.85 32.58 -1.23
C GLU A 90 -7.64 31.24 -0.49
N VAL A 91 -8.46 30.98 0.54
CA VAL A 91 -8.74 29.60 0.98
C VAL A 91 -10.25 29.42 1.13
N GLN A 92 -10.93 29.11 0.03
CA GLN A 92 -12.33 28.69 0.06
C GLN A 92 -12.45 27.20 0.45
N MET A 93 -13.35 26.96 1.42
CA MET A 93 -13.99 25.69 1.78
C MET A 93 -13.15 24.62 2.50
N TYR A 94 -12.74 24.85 3.75
CA TYR A 94 -12.67 23.80 4.81
C TYR A 94 -12.78 24.47 6.19
N ASN A 95 -13.97 24.44 6.80
CA ASN A 95 -14.28 25.09 8.09
C ASN A 95 -13.79 24.26 9.30
N VAL A 96 -12.48 24.01 9.39
CA VAL A 96 -11.88 23.46 10.61
C VAL A 96 -11.05 24.56 11.29
N PRO A 97 -11.31 24.89 12.57
CA PRO A 97 -10.48 25.84 13.32
C PRO A 97 -8.99 25.48 13.22
N GLY A 98 -8.13 26.44 12.86
CA GLY A 98 -6.68 26.25 12.71
C GLY A 98 -6.18 25.88 11.30
N TYR A 99 -7.06 25.49 10.37
CA TYR A 99 -6.63 25.16 9.00
C TYR A 99 -6.21 26.39 8.17
N GLY A 100 -6.92 27.52 8.31
CA GLY A 100 -6.54 28.78 7.65
C GLY A 100 -5.13 29.25 8.04
N ALA A 101 -4.78 29.07 9.32
CA ALA A 101 -3.44 29.35 9.82
C ALA A 101 -2.37 28.40 9.27
N LEU A 102 -2.67 27.10 9.16
CA LEU A 102 -1.77 26.15 8.52
C LEU A 102 -1.52 26.52 7.05
N SER A 103 -2.57 26.91 6.31
CA SER A 103 -2.44 27.37 4.92
C SER A 103 -1.51 28.58 4.81
N GLY A 104 -1.70 29.60 5.65
CA GLY A 104 -0.83 30.78 5.67
C GLY A 104 0.63 30.44 6.04
N LEU A 105 0.83 29.51 6.99
CA LEU A 105 2.16 29.01 7.36
C LEU A 105 2.84 28.25 6.21
N LEU A 106 2.11 27.39 5.50
CA LEU A 106 2.63 26.65 4.35
C LEU A 106 2.99 27.60 3.21
N ASP A 107 2.19 28.63 2.99
CA ASP A 107 2.47 29.64 1.96
C ASP A 107 3.68 30.50 2.32
N ALA A 108 3.80 30.91 3.58
CA ALA A 108 5.00 31.56 4.09
C ALA A 108 6.23 30.65 3.89
N ALA A 109 6.15 29.37 4.24
CA ALA A 109 7.23 28.40 4.08
C ALA A 109 7.70 28.28 2.61
N ILE A 110 6.77 28.18 1.67
CA ILE A 110 7.07 28.14 0.24
C ILE A 110 7.79 29.43 -0.19
N GLN A 111 7.35 30.60 0.27
CA GLN A 111 7.96 31.88 -0.07
C GLN A 111 9.35 32.07 0.51
N PHE A 112 9.58 31.65 1.76
CA PHE A 112 10.92 31.65 2.35
C PHE A 112 11.89 30.84 1.48
N CYS A 113 11.49 29.63 1.10
CA CYS A 113 12.29 28.77 0.24
C CYS A 113 12.48 29.35 -1.16
N GLN A 114 11.42 29.92 -1.75
CA GLN A 114 11.48 30.58 -3.05
C GLN A 114 12.49 31.74 -3.02
N ARG A 115 12.43 32.65 -2.04
CA ARG A 115 13.38 33.77 -1.99
C ARG A 115 14.83 33.31 -1.85
N ARG A 116 15.08 32.29 -1.03
CA ARG A 116 16.45 31.80 -0.75
C ARG A 116 17.03 30.94 -1.87
N HIS A 117 16.21 30.14 -2.54
CA HIS A 117 16.68 29.10 -3.45
C HIS A 117 16.08 29.17 -4.88
N SER A 118 15.27 30.18 -5.21
CA SER A 118 14.61 30.28 -6.52
C SER A 118 15.58 30.25 -7.69
N HIS A 119 16.66 31.03 -7.63
CA HIS A 119 17.59 31.16 -8.77
C HIS A 119 18.22 29.81 -9.12
N GLU A 120 18.77 29.13 -8.11
CA GLU A 120 19.40 27.82 -8.24
C GLU A 120 18.44 26.74 -8.76
N TRP A 121 17.27 26.57 -8.12
CA TRP A 121 16.35 25.49 -8.50
C TRP A 121 15.62 25.76 -9.81
N THR A 122 15.34 27.03 -10.14
CA THR A 122 14.76 27.37 -11.45
C THR A 122 15.76 27.07 -12.56
N GLN A 123 17.06 27.32 -12.35
CA GLN A 123 18.09 26.98 -13.32
C GLN A 123 18.22 25.46 -13.50
N ARG A 124 18.16 24.68 -12.41
CA ARG A 124 18.31 23.21 -12.46
C ARG A 124 17.09 22.48 -13.00
N THR A 125 15.87 22.98 -12.74
CA THR A 125 14.61 22.26 -13.03
C THR A 125 13.77 22.91 -14.12
N GLY A 126 14.04 24.17 -14.45
CA GLY A 126 13.22 24.98 -15.36
C GLY A 126 11.88 25.44 -14.77
N VAL A 127 11.61 25.19 -13.48
CA VAL A 127 10.35 25.57 -12.82
C VAL A 127 10.61 26.24 -11.46
N SER A 128 9.66 27.05 -11.00
CA SER A 128 9.75 27.70 -9.69
C SER A 128 9.71 26.70 -8.53
N PHE A 129 10.28 27.07 -7.39
CA PHE A 129 10.24 26.24 -6.17
C PHE A 129 8.80 25.95 -5.74
N GLU A 130 7.91 26.93 -5.84
CA GLU A 130 6.47 26.72 -5.61
C GLU A 130 5.92 25.58 -6.49
N ASN A 131 6.22 25.56 -7.78
CA ASN A 131 5.75 24.50 -8.67
C ASN A 131 6.37 23.13 -8.32
N LEU A 132 7.60 23.08 -7.81
CA LEU A 132 8.22 21.84 -7.31
C LEU A 132 7.46 21.30 -6.10
N VAL A 133 7.11 22.17 -5.14
CA VAL A 133 6.31 21.79 -3.97
C VAL A 133 4.91 21.35 -4.37
N LEU A 134 4.21 22.16 -5.19
CA LEU A 134 2.84 21.87 -5.62
C LEU A 134 2.76 20.60 -6.47
N SER A 135 3.81 20.24 -7.20
CA SER A 135 3.84 18.97 -7.95
C SER A 135 3.70 17.74 -7.06
N LEU A 136 3.98 17.83 -5.75
CA LEU A 136 3.77 16.72 -4.81
C LEU A 136 2.28 16.40 -4.59
N CYS A 137 1.35 17.21 -5.09
CA CYS A 137 -0.07 16.90 -5.09
C CYS A 137 -0.44 15.66 -5.91
N VAL A 138 0.51 15.10 -6.69
CA VAL A 138 0.33 13.86 -7.44
C VAL A 138 0.30 12.61 -6.56
N LEU A 139 0.78 12.72 -5.31
CA LEU A 139 0.83 11.61 -4.36
C LEU A 139 -0.57 11.30 -3.82
N LYS A 140 -0.78 10.08 -3.36
CA LYS A 140 -1.96 9.77 -2.52
C LYS A 140 -1.71 10.28 -1.09
N ARG A 141 -2.79 10.51 -0.35
CA ARG A 141 -2.75 10.83 1.10
C ARG A 141 -1.90 9.82 1.86
N GLN A 142 -1.02 10.31 2.74
CA GLN A 142 0.00 9.54 3.45
C GLN A 142 0.89 8.62 2.59
N GLN A 143 0.99 8.80 1.27
CA GLN A 143 1.79 7.91 0.45
C GLN A 143 3.29 8.17 0.63
N PHE A 144 4.07 7.09 0.70
CA PHE A 144 5.52 7.18 0.64
C PHE A 144 5.98 7.41 -0.80
N ALA A 145 6.81 8.44 -0.99
CA ALA A 145 7.39 8.82 -2.27
C ALA A 145 8.91 8.60 -2.23
N PRO A 146 9.46 7.59 -2.95
CA PRO A 146 10.89 7.33 -2.96
C PRO A 146 11.66 8.42 -3.71
N VAL A 147 12.94 8.61 -3.36
CA VAL A 147 13.83 9.59 -4.02
C VAL A 147 13.87 9.39 -5.54
N GLY A 148 13.91 8.15 -6.04
CA GLY A 148 13.90 7.87 -7.49
C GLY A 148 12.68 8.43 -8.22
N MET A 149 11.50 8.35 -7.58
CA MET A 149 10.25 8.91 -8.11
C MET A 149 10.29 10.43 -8.10
N LEU A 150 10.73 11.03 -6.99
CA LEU A 150 10.84 12.48 -6.84
C LEU A 150 11.81 13.10 -7.85
N ARG A 151 12.93 12.41 -8.10
CA ARG A 151 13.90 12.80 -9.13
C ARG A 151 13.22 12.96 -10.50
N ARG A 152 12.38 12.01 -10.87
CA ARG A 152 11.62 12.05 -12.13
C ARG A 152 10.53 13.12 -12.12
N LEU A 153 9.81 13.27 -11.00
CA LEU A 153 8.78 14.31 -10.84
C LEU A 153 9.35 15.71 -11.05
N TRP A 154 10.52 15.98 -10.50
CA TRP A 154 11.19 17.28 -10.59
C TRP A 154 12.14 17.42 -11.77
N GLY A 155 12.32 16.36 -12.57
CA GLY A 155 13.21 16.37 -13.73
C GLY A 155 14.69 16.58 -13.37
N LEU A 156 15.12 16.09 -12.20
CA LEU A 156 16.50 16.20 -11.74
C LEU A 156 17.36 15.06 -12.30
N GLU A 157 18.65 15.32 -12.52
CA GLU A 157 19.56 14.36 -13.14
C GLU A 157 19.94 13.21 -12.19
N ASN A 158 20.16 13.53 -10.90
CA ASN A 158 20.70 12.60 -9.93
C ASN A 158 19.98 12.63 -8.58
N ASP A 159 20.14 11.54 -7.82
CA ASP A 159 19.54 11.37 -6.50
C ASP A 159 20.10 12.35 -5.45
N SER A 160 21.33 12.84 -5.63
CA SER A 160 21.96 13.79 -4.70
C SER A 160 21.23 15.13 -4.70
N SER A 161 20.99 15.71 -5.88
CA SER A 161 20.21 16.95 -6.03
C SER A 161 18.79 16.77 -5.53
N THR A 162 18.21 15.58 -5.70
CA THR A 162 16.86 15.29 -5.20
C THR A 162 16.83 15.27 -3.67
N ARG A 163 17.84 14.67 -3.02
CA ARG A 163 17.97 14.67 -1.55
C ARG A 163 18.23 16.06 -0.99
N GLU A 164 19.01 16.88 -1.69
CA GLU A 164 19.22 18.28 -1.32
C GLU A 164 17.89 19.04 -1.30
N LEU A 165 17.08 18.91 -2.36
CA LEU A 165 15.76 19.54 -2.42
C LEU A 165 14.80 18.99 -1.35
N VAL A 166 14.81 17.67 -1.10
CA VAL A 166 14.05 17.06 0.01
C VAL A 166 14.47 17.64 1.35
N LYS A 167 15.76 17.86 1.59
CA LYS A 167 16.26 18.46 2.82
C LYS A 167 15.77 19.89 3.01
N ILE A 168 15.75 20.70 1.95
CA ILE A 168 15.18 22.06 1.97
C ILE A 168 13.69 22.01 2.35
N MET A 169 12.90 21.17 1.68
CA MET A 169 11.47 21.03 1.96
C MET A 169 11.20 20.49 3.38
N LYS A 170 12.04 19.56 3.88
CA LYS A 170 11.97 19.02 5.23
C LYS A 170 12.26 20.09 6.26
N ASN A 171 13.30 20.89 6.05
CA ASN A 171 13.69 21.96 6.95
C ASN A 171 12.60 23.04 7.05
N ALA A 172 11.84 23.26 5.97
CA ALA A 172 10.69 24.16 5.94
C ALA A 172 9.37 23.55 6.49
N GLY A 173 9.38 22.30 6.97
CA GLY A 173 8.20 21.61 7.48
C GLY A 173 7.18 21.17 6.42
N LEU A 174 7.54 21.23 5.14
CA LEU A 174 6.65 20.87 4.04
C LEU A 174 6.54 19.35 3.82
N VAL A 175 7.58 18.60 4.20
CA VAL A 175 7.64 17.14 4.01
C VAL A 175 8.28 16.46 5.21
N LYS A 176 7.96 15.19 5.43
CA LYS A 176 8.67 14.33 6.38
C LYS A 176 9.57 13.37 5.61
N GLU A 177 10.86 13.37 5.90
CA GLU A 177 11.79 12.38 5.35
C GLU A 177 11.63 11.04 6.08
N GLU A 178 11.54 9.95 5.32
CA GLU A 178 11.40 8.59 5.83
C GLU A 178 12.31 7.63 5.06
N ILE A 179 12.74 6.55 5.73
CA ILE A 179 13.48 5.46 5.10
C ILE A 179 12.62 4.21 5.19
N MET A 180 12.20 3.69 4.05
CA MET A 180 11.44 2.45 3.97
C MET A 180 12.40 1.27 3.79
N GLN A 181 12.18 0.19 4.54
CA GLN A 181 12.91 -1.06 4.30
C GLN A 181 12.33 -1.74 3.05
N GLY A 182 13.07 -1.66 1.95
CA GLY A 182 12.78 -2.44 0.75
C GLY A 182 13.28 -3.88 0.89
N LYS A 183 12.87 -4.74 -0.05
CA LYS A 183 13.22 -6.18 -0.07
C LYS A 183 14.74 -6.44 -0.06
N TYR A 184 15.52 -5.52 -0.66
CA TYR A 184 16.98 -5.67 -0.81
C TYR A 184 17.80 -4.45 -0.37
N LYS A 185 17.16 -3.29 -0.16
CA LYS A 185 17.84 -2.04 0.19
C LYS A 185 16.93 -1.11 0.97
N GLN A 186 17.53 -0.26 1.78
CA GLN A 186 16.83 0.88 2.36
C GLN A 186 16.53 1.90 1.27
N VAL A 187 15.26 2.28 1.15
CA VAL A 187 14.79 3.24 0.16
C VAL A 187 14.42 4.53 0.90
N PRO A 188 15.22 5.60 0.76
CA PRO A 188 14.88 6.90 1.30
C PRO A 188 13.82 7.58 0.44
N GLY A 189 13.03 8.44 1.07
CA GLY A 189 11.95 9.16 0.43
C GLY A 189 11.27 10.10 1.40
N ILE A 190 10.07 10.52 1.03
CA ILE A 190 9.26 11.42 1.84
C ILE A 190 7.85 10.87 2.05
N ARG A 191 7.18 11.40 3.07
CA ARG A 191 5.74 11.30 3.26
C ARG A 191 5.15 12.68 3.54
N LEU A 192 3.98 12.93 2.98
CA LEU A 192 3.20 14.13 3.27
C LEU A 192 2.15 13.87 4.35
N HIS A 193 2.03 14.82 5.26
CA HIS A 193 0.88 14.87 6.15
C HIS A 193 -0.39 15.22 5.37
N ASP A 194 -1.53 14.63 5.71
CA ASP A 194 -2.76 14.77 4.92
C ASP A 194 -3.25 16.21 4.76
N LEU A 195 -3.10 17.03 5.80
CA LEU A 195 -3.45 18.45 5.74
C LEU A 195 -2.52 19.25 4.81
N ILE A 196 -1.23 18.91 4.76
CA ILE A 196 -0.27 19.53 3.84
C ILE A 196 -0.57 19.09 2.41
N HIS A 197 -0.82 17.79 2.22
CA HIS A 197 -1.24 17.27 0.92
C HIS A 197 -2.53 17.94 0.44
N ALA A 198 -3.53 18.12 1.30
CA ALA A 198 -4.77 18.82 0.98
C ALA A 198 -4.52 20.27 0.55
N HIS A 199 -3.62 20.99 1.24
CA HIS A 199 -3.19 22.33 0.85
C HIS A 199 -2.61 22.37 -0.57
N PHE A 200 -1.61 21.51 -0.84
CA PHE A 200 -0.98 21.43 -2.17
C PHE A 200 -1.98 21.06 -3.25
N HIS A 201 -2.90 20.15 -2.94
CA HIS A 201 -3.94 19.70 -3.86
C HIS A 201 -4.91 20.83 -4.24
N THR A 202 -5.36 21.61 -3.27
CA THR A 202 -6.23 22.78 -3.50
C THR A 202 -5.47 23.86 -4.29
N LYS A 203 -4.25 24.21 -3.88
CA LYS A 203 -3.45 25.27 -4.51
C LYS A 203 -2.95 24.92 -5.91
N ALA A 204 -2.73 23.64 -6.19
CA ALA A 204 -2.44 23.17 -7.55
C ALA A 204 -3.63 23.40 -8.50
N GLY A 205 -4.87 23.27 -8.01
CA GLY A 205 -6.09 23.54 -8.77
C GLY A 205 -6.14 22.78 -10.10
N GLY A 206 -6.31 23.50 -11.21
CA GLY A 206 -6.31 22.94 -12.56
C GLY A 206 -4.95 22.40 -13.05
N ARG A 207 -3.84 22.72 -12.37
CA ARG A 207 -2.49 22.25 -12.77
C ARG A 207 -2.23 20.79 -12.43
N ARG A 208 -3.09 20.15 -11.62
CA ARG A 208 -2.94 18.75 -11.17
C ARG A 208 -2.76 17.78 -12.34
N GLU A 209 -3.63 17.89 -13.36
CA GLU A 209 -3.55 17.05 -14.55
C GLU A 209 -2.21 17.23 -15.28
N LYS A 210 -1.72 18.48 -15.38
CA LYS A 210 -0.43 18.80 -15.98
C LYS A 210 0.73 18.16 -15.22
N TYR A 211 0.72 18.20 -13.88
CA TYR A 211 1.77 17.56 -13.07
C TYR A 211 1.80 16.04 -13.27
N HIS A 212 0.63 15.39 -13.37
CA HIS A 212 0.58 13.96 -13.69
C HIS A 212 1.10 13.65 -15.11
N LYS A 213 0.73 14.43 -16.13
CA LYS A 213 1.25 14.27 -17.50
C LYS A 213 2.77 14.43 -17.56
N GLN A 214 3.29 15.48 -16.92
CA GLN A 214 4.73 15.75 -16.85
C GLN A 214 5.47 14.65 -16.10
N PHE A 215 4.92 14.16 -14.99
CA PHE A 215 5.52 13.05 -14.25
C PHE A 215 5.65 11.80 -15.13
N LEU A 216 4.58 11.44 -15.86
CA LEU A 216 4.57 10.28 -16.72
C LEU A 216 5.54 10.41 -17.91
N SER A 217 5.66 11.59 -18.52
CA SER A 217 6.58 11.81 -19.65
C SER A 217 8.06 11.70 -19.25
N ARG A 218 8.39 11.90 -17.97
CA ARG A 218 9.74 11.73 -17.42
C ARG A 218 10.12 10.26 -17.16
N TYR A 219 9.17 9.34 -17.28
CA TYR A 219 9.45 7.90 -17.31
C TYR A 219 9.67 7.41 -18.74
N ILE A 220 8.68 7.65 -19.59
CA ILE A 220 8.70 7.27 -21.00
C ILE A 220 8.10 8.42 -21.79
N GLU A 221 8.85 8.92 -22.77
CA GLU A 221 8.36 9.90 -23.72
C GLU A 221 7.31 9.26 -24.63
N HIS A 222 6.22 9.98 -24.88
CA HIS A 222 5.13 9.45 -25.69
C HIS A 222 5.46 9.62 -27.18
N ASP A 223 5.65 8.51 -27.87
CA ASP A 223 5.73 8.47 -29.33
C ASP A 223 4.32 8.70 -29.93
N PRO A 224 4.09 9.79 -30.69
CA PRO A 224 2.79 10.07 -31.30
C PRO A 224 2.31 8.98 -32.27
N GLN A 225 3.19 8.11 -32.76
CA GLN A 225 2.83 6.99 -33.62
C GLN A 225 2.28 5.79 -32.83
N GLN A 226 2.43 5.79 -31.50
CA GLN A 226 1.97 4.73 -30.62
C GLN A 226 0.72 5.17 -29.86
N ALA A 227 -0.25 4.26 -29.69
CA ALA A 227 -1.48 4.57 -28.96
C ALA A 227 -1.26 4.73 -27.44
N TYR A 228 -0.16 4.20 -26.90
CA TYR A 228 0.22 4.28 -25.48
C TYR A 228 1.72 4.02 -25.32
N ARG A 229 2.29 4.44 -24.19
CA ARG A 229 3.71 4.23 -23.89
C ARG A 229 4.01 2.78 -23.52
N ALA A 230 5.24 2.36 -23.81
CA ALA A 230 5.74 1.01 -23.57
C ALA A 230 6.10 0.75 -22.09
N TRP A 231 5.14 0.90 -21.17
CA TRP A 231 5.36 0.83 -19.72
C TRP A 231 6.00 -0.47 -19.22
N TRP A 232 5.90 -1.57 -19.97
CA TRP A 232 6.60 -2.84 -19.67
C TRP A 232 8.13 -2.75 -19.78
N GLN A 233 8.67 -1.69 -20.39
CA GLN A 233 10.11 -1.45 -20.53
C GLN A 233 10.73 -0.75 -19.31
N VAL A 234 9.93 -0.17 -18.40
CA VAL A 234 10.47 0.46 -17.19
C VAL A 234 11.11 -0.59 -16.29
N ASP A 235 12.32 -0.33 -15.79
CA ASP A 235 12.94 -1.22 -14.82
C ASP A 235 12.25 -1.11 -13.45
N GLY A 236 11.62 -2.20 -13.01
CA GLY A 236 10.96 -2.29 -11.71
C GLY A 236 11.91 -2.39 -10.52
N GLN A 237 13.19 -2.71 -10.74
CA GLN A 237 14.18 -2.73 -9.66
C GLN A 237 14.67 -1.33 -9.27
N GLU A 238 14.63 -0.39 -10.22
CA GLU A 238 15.00 1.01 -9.97
C GLU A 238 13.87 1.76 -9.26
N ASP A 239 12.62 1.59 -9.72
CA ASP A 239 11.49 2.34 -9.18
C ASP A 239 10.18 1.52 -9.18
N ASN A 240 9.91 0.85 -8.05
CA ASN A 240 8.66 0.12 -7.87
C ASN A 240 7.44 1.05 -7.69
N TYR A 241 7.63 2.36 -7.48
CA TYR A 241 6.51 3.27 -7.24
C TYR A 241 5.58 3.33 -8.45
N ILE A 242 6.12 3.41 -9.67
CA ILE A 242 5.29 3.54 -10.88
C ILE A 242 4.45 2.29 -11.10
N TYR A 243 4.99 1.12 -10.80
CA TYR A 243 4.25 -0.14 -10.90
C TYR A 243 3.03 -0.15 -9.97
N LEU A 244 3.14 0.42 -8.78
CA LEU A 244 2.03 0.48 -7.83
C LEU A 244 1.01 1.59 -8.14
N ASN A 245 1.32 2.54 -9.03
CA ASN A 245 0.55 3.78 -9.18
C ASN A 245 0.27 4.22 -10.62
N ILE A 246 0.74 3.50 -11.64
CA ILE A 246 0.67 3.94 -13.04
C ILE A 246 -0.76 4.27 -13.46
N PHE A 247 -1.72 3.40 -13.16
CA PHE A 247 -3.12 3.64 -13.53
C PHE A 247 -3.75 4.80 -12.76
N THR A 248 -3.32 5.05 -11.52
CA THR A 248 -3.74 6.26 -10.81
C THR A 248 -3.26 7.49 -11.57
N HIS A 249 -1.98 7.53 -11.94
CA HIS A 249 -1.42 8.68 -12.64
C HIS A 249 -1.99 8.87 -14.04
N LEU A 250 -2.22 7.79 -14.81
CA LEU A 250 -2.84 7.88 -16.13
C LEU A 250 -4.25 8.47 -16.05
N LEU A 251 -5.09 8.00 -15.12
CA LEU A 251 -6.44 8.52 -14.94
C LEU A 251 -6.44 9.97 -14.45
N MET A 252 -5.58 10.31 -13.47
CA MET A 252 -5.48 11.69 -12.97
C MET A 252 -4.83 12.65 -13.98
N ALA A 253 -4.10 12.12 -14.97
CA ALA A 253 -3.61 12.85 -16.14
C ALA A 253 -4.66 12.97 -17.26
N GLY A 254 -5.87 12.42 -17.12
CA GLY A 254 -6.87 12.39 -18.18
C GLY A 254 -6.48 11.47 -19.36
N LEU A 255 -5.47 10.62 -19.20
CA LEU A 255 -4.96 9.69 -20.22
C LEU A 255 -5.72 8.36 -20.15
N ASN A 256 -7.05 8.45 -20.20
CA ASN A 256 -7.95 7.33 -19.92
C ASN A 256 -7.87 6.23 -21.00
N ASN A 257 -7.68 6.62 -22.27
CA ASN A 257 -7.46 5.68 -23.38
C ASN A 257 -6.16 4.89 -23.20
N GLU A 258 -5.08 5.57 -22.78
CA GLU A 258 -3.81 4.91 -22.48
C GLU A 258 -3.96 3.94 -21.29
N ALA A 259 -4.69 4.32 -20.24
CA ALA A 259 -4.98 3.43 -19.12
C ALA A 259 -5.74 2.17 -19.56
N ALA A 260 -6.79 2.33 -20.37
CA ALA A 260 -7.58 1.20 -20.88
C ALA A 260 -6.73 0.28 -21.78
N LEU A 261 -6.00 0.84 -22.75
CA LEU A 261 -5.18 0.06 -23.68
C LEU A 261 -4.01 -0.66 -22.98
N LEU A 262 -3.37 -0.02 -21.99
CA LEU A 262 -2.30 -0.61 -21.20
C LEU A 262 -2.81 -1.78 -20.36
N SER A 263 -4.00 -1.66 -19.75
CA SER A 263 -4.61 -2.74 -18.97
C SER A 263 -4.93 -3.99 -19.79
N LEU A 264 -5.08 -3.82 -21.11
CA LEU A 264 -5.31 -4.87 -22.09
C LEU A 264 -4.05 -5.17 -22.91
N ASP A 265 -2.87 -4.82 -22.41
CA ASP A 265 -1.60 -5.28 -22.96
C ASP A 265 -1.00 -6.40 -22.10
N PRO A 266 -0.88 -7.63 -22.63
CA PRO A 266 -0.36 -8.74 -21.86
C PRO A 266 1.10 -8.56 -21.45
N ARG A 267 1.90 -7.73 -22.15
CA ARG A 267 3.27 -7.41 -21.73
C ARG A 267 3.27 -6.68 -20.40
N TRP A 268 2.31 -5.78 -20.18
CA TRP A 268 2.15 -5.10 -18.88
C TRP A 268 1.69 -6.09 -17.81
N THR A 269 0.66 -6.90 -18.08
CA THR A 269 0.19 -7.94 -17.17
C THR A 269 1.33 -8.85 -16.70
N VAL A 270 2.11 -9.37 -17.64
CA VAL A 270 3.24 -10.26 -17.38
C VAL A 270 4.33 -9.56 -16.58
N LYS A 271 4.68 -8.32 -16.96
CA LYS A 271 5.70 -7.54 -16.25
C LYS A 271 5.27 -7.25 -14.81
N GLN A 272 4.04 -6.78 -14.60
CA GLN A 272 3.50 -6.48 -13.27
C GLN A 272 3.43 -7.74 -12.40
N PHE A 273 2.99 -8.88 -12.97
CA PHE A 273 3.01 -10.16 -12.27
C PHE A 273 4.43 -10.48 -11.76
N ARG A 274 5.44 -10.41 -12.63
CA ARG A 274 6.82 -10.75 -12.26
C ARG A 274 7.40 -9.82 -11.19
N VAL A 275 7.05 -8.53 -11.22
CA VAL A 275 7.58 -7.53 -10.28
C VAL A 275 6.85 -7.57 -8.93
N ASN A 276 5.52 -7.57 -8.93
CA ASN A 276 4.69 -7.37 -7.72
C ASN A 276 3.71 -8.53 -7.42
N GLY A 277 3.70 -9.58 -8.23
CA GLY A 277 2.81 -10.73 -8.07
C GLY A 277 1.38 -10.49 -8.57
N GLU A 278 0.55 -11.51 -8.40
CA GLU A 278 -0.85 -11.57 -8.83
C GLU A 278 -1.72 -10.50 -8.14
N VAL A 279 -1.49 -10.25 -6.86
CA VAL A 279 -2.29 -9.34 -6.03
C VAL A 279 -2.27 -7.92 -6.61
N GLN A 280 -1.11 -7.46 -7.08
CA GLN A 280 -1.02 -6.12 -7.65
C GLN A 280 -1.77 -6.00 -8.97
N VAL A 281 -1.72 -7.03 -9.83
CA VAL A 281 -2.48 -7.01 -11.08
C VAL A 281 -3.99 -6.99 -10.82
N PHE A 282 -4.44 -7.78 -9.84
CA PHE A 282 -5.84 -7.77 -9.40
C PHE A 282 -6.27 -6.39 -8.88
N TYR A 283 -5.43 -5.73 -8.07
CA TYR A 283 -5.69 -4.39 -7.58
C TYR A 283 -5.81 -3.38 -8.72
N ASP A 284 -4.89 -3.43 -9.69
CA ASP A 284 -4.89 -2.56 -10.87
C ASP A 284 -6.19 -2.71 -11.67
N HIS A 285 -6.59 -3.94 -11.97
CA HIS A 285 -7.83 -4.23 -12.71
C HIS A 285 -9.09 -3.81 -11.94
N SER A 286 -9.15 -4.09 -10.64
CA SER A 286 -10.27 -3.68 -9.77
C SER A 286 -10.40 -2.15 -9.70
N TRP A 287 -9.26 -1.46 -9.57
CA TRP A 287 -9.19 -0.01 -9.56
C TRP A 287 -9.67 0.58 -10.88
N LEU A 288 -9.21 0.03 -12.01
CA LEU A 288 -9.62 0.47 -13.34
C LEU A 288 -11.11 0.22 -13.60
N LYS A 289 -11.64 -0.97 -13.29
CA LYS A 289 -13.07 -1.28 -13.43
C LYS A 289 -13.94 -0.26 -12.69
N THR A 290 -13.53 0.12 -11.48
CA THR A 290 -14.26 1.08 -10.65
C THR A 290 -14.19 2.52 -11.18
N ASN A 291 -13.06 2.91 -11.78
CA ASN A 291 -12.80 4.31 -12.13
C ASN A 291 -13.02 4.63 -13.61
N LEU A 292 -12.79 3.70 -14.54
CA LEU A 292 -13.03 3.92 -15.97
C LEU A 292 -14.51 4.21 -16.27
N VAL A 293 -15.44 3.53 -15.59
CA VAL A 293 -16.89 3.75 -15.75
C VAL A 293 -17.33 5.16 -15.31
N LYS A 294 -16.55 5.82 -14.44
CA LYS A 294 -16.85 7.18 -13.95
C LYS A 294 -16.33 8.27 -14.88
N VAL A 295 -15.51 7.92 -15.86
CA VAL A 295 -14.86 8.86 -16.76
C VAL A 295 -15.80 9.17 -17.93
N LYS A 296 -16.28 10.42 -18.01
CA LYS A 296 -17.17 10.89 -19.09
C LYS A 296 -16.48 11.04 -20.46
N SER A 297 -15.15 10.99 -20.51
CA SER A 297 -14.37 11.30 -21.72
C SER A 297 -14.21 10.13 -22.69
N ILE A 298 -14.65 8.93 -22.33
CA ILE A 298 -14.62 7.76 -23.22
C ILE A 298 -16.08 7.38 -23.51
N PRO A 299 -16.50 7.27 -24.78
CA PRO A 299 -17.81 6.73 -25.11
C PRO A 299 -18.00 5.37 -24.46
N THR A 300 -19.15 5.14 -23.82
CA THR A 300 -19.44 3.85 -23.14
C THR A 300 -19.35 2.66 -24.10
N SER A 301 -19.57 2.88 -25.40
CA SER A 301 -19.38 1.90 -26.47
C SER A 301 -17.93 1.40 -26.58
N ASP A 302 -16.96 2.27 -26.36
CA ASP A 302 -15.53 1.97 -26.53
C ASP A 302 -14.97 1.26 -25.29
N LEU A 303 -15.69 1.35 -24.16
CA LEU A 303 -15.42 0.61 -22.93
C LEU A 303 -16.18 -0.71 -22.84
N ALA A 304 -17.04 -1.01 -23.81
CA ALA A 304 -17.87 -2.21 -23.80
C ALA A 304 -16.98 -3.48 -23.78
N GLY A 305 -17.27 -4.38 -22.85
CA GLY A 305 -16.53 -5.64 -22.67
C GLY A 305 -15.17 -5.50 -21.97
N ILE A 306 -14.62 -4.30 -21.74
CA ILE A 306 -13.36 -4.13 -21.00
C ILE A 306 -13.49 -4.61 -19.55
N PRO A 307 -14.52 -4.20 -18.76
CA PRO A 307 -14.65 -4.66 -17.38
C PRO A 307 -14.70 -6.19 -17.25
N GLU A 308 -15.44 -6.86 -18.14
CA GLU A 308 -15.57 -8.32 -18.17
C GLU A 308 -14.24 -8.98 -18.58
N ALA A 309 -13.56 -8.44 -19.58
CA ALA A 309 -12.24 -8.92 -19.99
C ALA A 309 -11.21 -8.79 -18.85
N LEU A 310 -11.20 -7.67 -18.11
CA LEU A 310 -10.30 -7.48 -16.96
C LEU A 310 -10.59 -8.48 -15.83
N GLU A 311 -11.87 -8.83 -15.60
CA GLU A 311 -12.23 -9.89 -14.64
C GLU A 311 -11.70 -11.25 -15.07
N LEU A 312 -11.94 -11.63 -16.33
CA LEU A 312 -11.44 -12.90 -16.87
C LEU A 312 -9.91 -12.96 -16.88
N ILE A 313 -9.22 -11.87 -17.19
CA ILE A 313 -7.76 -11.80 -17.08
C ILE A 313 -7.31 -11.97 -15.62
N SER A 314 -7.99 -11.31 -14.66
CA SER A 314 -7.69 -11.45 -13.23
C SER A 314 -7.87 -12.88 -12.72
N ASP A 315 -8.92 -13.56 -13.16
CA ASP A 315 -9.16 -14.97 -12.85
C ASP A 315 -8.08 -15.86 -13.46
N ALA A 316 -7.70 -15.61 -14.72
CA ALA A 316 -6.63 -16.35 -15.39
C ALA A 316 -5.29 -16.22 -14.65
N ILE A 317 -4.96 -15.00 -14.20
CA ILE A 317 -3.78 -14.69 -13.38
C ILE A 317 -3.82 -15.45 -12.06
N THR A 318 -4.96 -15.41 -11.37
CA THR A 318 -5.15 -16.09 -10.09
C THR A 318 -4.95 -17.60 -10.23
N LEU A 319 -5.52 -18.20 -11.27
CA LEU A 319 -5.34 -19.63 -11.58
C LEU A 319 -3.94 -19.98 -12.09
N ALA A 320 -3.21 -19.02 -12.64
CA ALA A 320 -1.85 -19.17 -13.12
C ALA A 320 -0.81 -19.06 -12.00
N ALA A 321 -1.11 -18.30 -10.94
CA ALA A 321 -0.13 -17.91 -9.93
C ALA A 321 0.68 -19.07 -9.33
N PRO A 322 0.07 -20.19 -8.92
CA PRO A 322 0.81 -21.32 -8.35
C PRO A 322 1.85 -21.95 -9.30
N TYR A 323 1.61 -21.86 -10.60
CA TYR A 323 2.50 -22.38 -11.64
C TYR A 323 3.60 -21.37 -11.96
N VAL A 324 3.22 -20.09 -12.12
CA VAL A 324 4.14 -19.00 -12.43
C VAL A 324 5.14 -18.75 -11.31
N VAL A 325 4.75 -18.89 -10.05
CA VAL A 325 5.67 -18.80 -8.90
C VAL A 325 6.75 -19.87 -8.95
N ARG A 326 6.43 -21.08 -9.42
CA ARG A 326 7.41 -22.17 -9.60
C ARG A 326 8.28 -21.97 -10.84
N ASN A 327 7.70 -21.44 -11.91
CA ASN A 327 8.37 -21.20 -13.18
C ASN A 327 7.76 -19.99 -13.91
N GLU A 328 8.43 -18.84 -13.80
CA GLU A 328 7.95 -17.57 -14.38
C GLU A 328 7.81 -17.59 -15.91
N ARG A 329 8.45 -18.54 -16.59
CA ARG A 329 8.36 -18.71 -18.05
C ARG A 329 7.00 -19.25 -18.49
N GLU A 330 6.26 -19.88 -17.58
CA GLU A 330 4.96 -20.46 -17.91
C GLU A 330 3.86 -19.40 -18.07
N ILE A 331 4.07 -18.17 -17.62
CA ILE A 331 3.03 -17.14 -17.57
C ILE A 331 2.29 -16.95 -18.90
N TRP A 332 3.00 -16.97 -20.03
CA TRP A 332 2.39 -16.83 -21.36
C TRP A 332 1.48 -18.01 -21.71
N PHE A 333 1.94 -19.25 -21.46
CA PHE A 333 1.14 -20.45 -21.67
C PHE A 333 -0.09 -20.48 -20.74
N GLN A 334 0.12 -20.15 -19.47
CA GLN A 334 -0.91 -20.19 -18.43
C GLN A 334 -2.02 -19.15 -18.69
N LEU A 335 -1.66 -17.93 -19.10
CA LEU A 335 -2.63 -16.89 -19.47
C LEU A 335 -3.36 -17.26 -20.77
N TYR A 336 -2.62 -17.66 -21.81
CA TYR A 336 -3.20 -17.97 -23.12
C TYR A 336 -4.20 -19.13 -23.05
N GLY A 337 -3.85 -20.23 -22.38
CA GLY A 337 -4.70 -21.43 -22.32
C GLY A 337 -5.97 -21.28 -21.49
N ARG A 338 -6.00 -20.37 -20.50
CA ARG A 338 -7.16 -20.14 -19.61
C ARG A 338 -8.17 -19.13 -20.13
N LEU A 339 -7.74 -18.31 -21.09
CA LEU A 339 -8.55 -17.30 -21.76
C LEU A 339 -9.06 -17.78 -23.13
N LEU A 340 -8.63 -18.97 -23.57
CA LEU A 340 -8.95 -19.51 -24.90
C LEU A 340 -10.45 -19.83 -25.04
N GLN A 341 -11.03 -19.58 -26.22
CA GLN A 341 -12.42 -19.92 -26.59
C GLN A 341 -13.50 -19.23 -25.73
N ARG A 342 -13.28 -17.96 -25.39
CA ARG A 342 -14.31 -17.04 -24.85
C ARG A 342 -14.83 -16.14 -25.97
N GLU A 343 -16.14 -15.92 -26.02
CA GLU A 343 -16.76 -15.01 -26.98
C GLU A 343 -16.54 -13.56 -26.52
N SER A 344 -15.36 -13.00 -26.79
CA SER A 344 -15.05 -11.61 -26.45
C SER A 344 -14.00 -11.03 -27.41
N ILE A 345 -14.42 -10.05 -28.21
CA ILE A 345 -13.55 -9.32 -29.15
C ILE A 345 -12.36 -8.70 -28.42
N VAL A 346 -12.58 -8.21 -27.19
CA VAL A 346 -11.54 -7.60 -26.35
C VAL A 346 -10.48 -8.64 -25.98
N LEU A 347 -10.91 -9.84 -25.56
CA LEU A 347 -9.99 -10.94 -25.23
C LEU A 347 -9.28 -11.50 -26.47
N ASP A 348 -9.94 -11.55 -27.62
CA ASP A 348 -9.29 -11.95 -28.88
C ASP A 348 -8.12 -11.03 -29.22
N GLY A 349 -8.29 -9.72 -29.04
CA GLY A 349 -7.21 -8.73 -29.18
C GLY A 349 -6.08 -8.97 -28.16
N TYR A 350 -6.41 -9.28 -26.91
CA TYR A 350 -5.43 -9.59 -25.87
C TYR A 350 -4.62 -10.86 -26.19
N LEU A 351 -5.30 -11.94 -26.59
CA LEU A 351 -4.68 -13.21 -27.00
C LEU A 351 -3.80 -13.06 -28.23
N GLU A 352 -4.19 -12.21 -29.18
CA GLU A 352 -3.39 -11.92 -30.36
C GLU A 352 -2.10 -11.17 -29.99
N LYS A 353 -2.16 -10.21 -29.06
CA LYS A 353 -0.95 -9.58 -28.51
C LYS A 353 -0.04 -10.59 -27.81
N ILE A 354 -0.58 -11.60 -27.11
CA ILE A 354 0.24 -12.71 -26.56
C ILE A 354 0.97 -13.43 -27.68
N ARG A 355 0.29 -13.82 -28.77
CA ARG A 355 0.93 -14.54 -29.90
C ARG A 355 2.09 -13.75 -30.50
N ARG A 356 1.95 -12.43 -30.58
CA ARG A 356 2.97 -11.52 -31.16
C ARG A 356 4.14 -11.27 -30.22
N HIS A 357 3.90 -11.13 -28.92
CA HIS A 357 4.89 -10.60 -27.98
C HIS A 357 5.41 -11.59 -26.95
N ALA A 358 4.83 -12.77 -26.82
CA ALA A 358 5.33 -13.79 -25.91
C ALA A 358 6.78 -14.17 -26.24
N GLU A 359 7.60 -14.26 -25.19
CA GLU A 359 9.02 -14.61 -25.25
C GLU A 359 9.20 -15.99 -25.93
N ARG A 360 10.06 -16.07 -26.95
CA ARG A 360 10.28 -17.30 -27.72
C ARG A 360 11.46 -18.09 -27.12
N SER A 361 11.41 -19.41 -27.04
CA SER A 361 10.30 -20.33 -27.37
C SER A 361 9.30 -20.46 -26.21
N TRP A 362 7.99 -20.49 -26.51
CA TRP A 362 6.93 -20.73 -25.52
C TRP A 362 5.93 -21.79 -26.02
N LEU A 363 5.27 -22.48 -25.09
CA LEU A 363 4.24 -23.47 -25.39
C LEU A 363 2.89 -22.77 -25.62
N ARG A 364 2.23 -23.06 -26.75
CA ARG A 364 0.88 -22.56 -27.05
C ARG A 364 -0.15 -23.65 -26.81
N ALA A 365 -1.16 -23.37 -25.98
CA ALA A 365 -2.30 -24.26 -25.82
C ALA A 365 -3.06 -24.40 -27.15
N ALA A 366 -3.33 -25.65 -27.57
CA ALA A 366 -4.05 -25.95 -28.81
C ALA A 366 -5.59 -25.91 -28.63
N GLY A 367 -6.08 -25.98 -27.40
CA GLY A 367 -7.51 -26.02 -27.05
C GLY A 367 -7.75 -25.80 -25.55
N LYS A 368 -8.95 -26.14 -25.05
CA LYS A 368 -9.32 -26.09 -23.62
C LYS A 368 -8.63 -27.19 -22.82
N CYS A 369 -7.31 -27.11 -22.69
CA CYS A 369 -6.51 -28.06 -21.91
C CYS A 369 -6.25 -27.59 -20.47
N MET A 370 -6.84 -26.46 -20.06
CA MET A 370 -6.63 -25.85 -18.73
C MET A 370 -7.96 -25.45 -18.11
N THR A 371 -7.97 -25.31 -16.78
CA THR A 371 -9.09 -24.70 -16.04
C THR A 371 -9.34 -23.28 -16.55
N GLN A 372 -10.52 -23.04 -17.12
CA GLN A 372 -10.84 -21.76 -17.75
C GLN A 372 -11.12 -20.67 -16.71
N ALA A 373 -10.64 -19.45 -16.99
CA ALA A 373 -10.96 -18.26 -16.20
C ALA A 373 -12.47 -17.96 -16.25
N GLY A 374 -13.07 -17.44 -15.18
CA GLY A 374 -14.53 -17.29 -15.06
C GLY A 374 -15.30 -18.62 -15.01
N GLY A 375 -14.63 -19.71 -14.60
CA GLY A 375 -15.24 -21.03 -14.35
C GLY A 375 -15.59 -21.24 -12.87
N LEU A 376 -15.97 -22.47 -12.51
CA LEU A 376 -16.29 -22.83 -11.12
C LEU A 376 -15.09 -22.68 -10.17
N ILE A 377 -13.88 -22.93 -10.69
CA ILE A 377 -12.64 -22.77 -9.92
C ILE A 377 -12.14 -21.35 -10.15
N THR A 378 -12.20 -20.53 -9.10
CA THR A 378 -11.82 -19.10 -9.12
C THR A 378 -10.42 -18.85 -8.57
N GLY A 379 -9.79 -19.86 -7.98
CA GLY A 379 -8.40 -19.76 -7.53
C GLY A 379 -7.78 -21.10 -7.20
N LEU A 380 -6.46 -21.11 -7.14
CA LEU A 380 -5.67 -22.27 -6.77
C LEU A 380 -4.58 -21.83 -5.80
N TRP A 381 -4.35 -22.61 -4.75
CA TRP A 381 -3.27 -22.37 -3.81
C TRP A 381 -2.31 -23.55 -3.86
N ALA A 382 -1.03 -23.26 -4.13
CA ALA A 382 0.03 -24.25 -3.93
C ALA A 382 0.81 -23.89 -2.67
N MET A 383 0.92 -24.85 -1.76
CA MET A 383 1.93 -24.80 -0.72
C MET A 383 3.25 -25.26 -1.31
N ASP A 384 4.25 -24.38 -1.34
CA ASP A 384 5.60 -24.71 -1.81
C ASP A 384 6.42 -25.39 -0.71
N ARG A 385 5.95 -26.56 -0.26
CA ARG A 385 6.68 -27.41 0.67
C ARG A 385 6.61 -28.85 0.19
N ALA A 386 7.65 -29.28 -0.53
CA ALA A 386 7.82 -30.63 -1.05
C ALA A 386 7.75 -31.75 0.01
N LYS A 387 7.72 -31.40 1.31
CA LYS A 387 7.66 -32.32 2.45
C LYS A 387 6.40 -32.16 3.31
N PHE A 388 5.44 -31.31 2.92
CA PHE A 388 4.20 -31.08 3.65
C PHE A 388 3.08 -31.99 3.11
N LEU A 389 2.57 -32.88 3.96
CA LEU A 389 1.42 -33.72 3.70
C LEU A 389 0.20 -33.08 4.34
N VAL A 390 -0.76 -32.64 3.53
CA VAL A 390 -2.05 -32.13 4.02
C VAL A 390 -2.81 -33.28 4.67
N LEU A 391 -3.32 -33.05 5.87
CA LEU A 391 -4.12 -34.01 6.63
C LEU A 391 -5.58 -33.56 6.72
N ASP A 392 -5.81 -32.28 6.98
CA ASP A 392 -7.15 -31.71 7.07
C ASP A 392 -7.20 -30.27 6.52
N VAL A 393 -8.39 -29.87 6.07
CA VAL A 393 -8.67 -28.54 5.56
C VAL A 393 -10.02 -28.06 6.08
N TRP A 394 -10.05 -26.82 6.61
CA TRP A 394 -11.29 -26.17 7.05
C TRP A 394 -11.49 -24.84 6.34
N VAL A 395 -12.74 -24.53 6.02
CA VAL A 395 -13.15 -23.28 5.38
C VAL A 395 -14.06 -22.53 6.33
N GLY A 396 -13.65 -21.33 6.72
CA GLY A 396 -14.43 -20.45 7.59
C GLY A 396 -15.44 -19.59 6.82
N GLN A 397 -16.43 -19.06 7.54
CA GLN A 397 -17.46 -18.18 6.97
C GLN A 397 -16.90 -16.86 6.41
N ASP A 398 -15.76 -16.40 6.95
CA ASP A 398 -15.08 -15.17 6.52
C ASP A 398 -14.04 -15.41 5.40
N ASP A 399 -14.26 -16.41 4.54
CA ASP A 399 -13.41 -16.68 3.36
C ASP A 399 -11.92 -16.95 3.72
N TRP A 400 -11.66 -17.50 4.92
CA TRP A 400 -10.36 -18.03 5.28
C TRP A 400 -10.32 -19.55 5.13
N VAL A 401 -9.14 -20.08 4.84
CA VAL A 401 -8.89 -21.52 4.78
C VAL A 401 -7.76 -21.89 5.72
N LEU A 402 -8.02 -22.88 6.56
CA LEU A 402 -7.02 -23.51 7.40
C LEU A 402 -6.56 -24.79 6.76
N VAL A 403 -5.25 -24.96 6.67
CA VAL A 403 -4.62 -26.18 6.19
C VAL A 403 -3.77 -26.74 7.32
N PHE A 404 -4.13 -27.93 7.80
CA PHE A 404 -3.34 -28.69 8.76
C PHE A 404 -2.62 -29.82 8.06
N GLY A 405 -1.36 -30.02 8.41
CA GLY A 405 -0.57 -31.05 7.78
C GLY A 405 0.72 -31.36 8.50
N LYS A 406 1.34 -32.44 8.05
CA LYS A 406 2.55 -33.02 8.61
C LYS A 406 3.75 -32.68 7.74
N ILE A 407 4.88 -32.33 8.36
CA ILE A 407 6.17 -32.21 7.70
C ILE A 407 6.97 -33.48 7.94
N LYS A 408 7.55 -34.04 6.86
CA LYS A 408 8.56 -35.10 6.99
C LYS A 408 9.85 -34.52 7.62
N HIS A 409 10.03 -34.76 8.91
CA HIS A 409 11.28 -34.57 9.66
C HIS A 409 11.86 -35.93 10.08
N ALA A 410 13.19 -36.05 10.10
CA ALA A 410 13.89 -37.34 10.13
C ALA A 410 13.64 -38.22 11.38
N GLU A 411 13.22 -37.64 12.51
CA GLU A 411 13.13 -38.35 13.81
C GLU A 411 11.90 -37.95 14.66
N SER A 412 11.05 -37.04 14.18
CA SER A 412 9.85 -36.58 14.91
C SER A 412 8.70 -36.22 13.97
N GLU A 413 7.46 -36.42 14.44
CA GLU A 413 6.27 -35.99 13.70
C GLU A 413 5.98 -34.52 13.99
N VAL A 414 6.26 -33.67 13.00
CA VAL A 414 6.05 -32.23 13.09
C VAL A 414 4.78 -31.87 12.33
N TYR A 415 3.94 -31.05 12.95
CA TYR A 415 2.68 -30.60 12.38
C TYR A 415 2.65 -29.08 12.30
N GLU A 416 2.05 -28.57 11.24
CA GLU A 416 1.82 -27.14 11.07
C GLU A 416 0.37 -26.87 10.69
N MET A 417 -0.08 -25.68 11.08
CA MET A 417 -1.34 -25.13 10.60
C MET A 417 -1.10 -23.78 9.94
N TRP A 418 -1.66 -23.66 8.76
CA TRP A 418 -1.56 -22.48 7.90
C TRP A 418 -2.92 -21.85 7.76
N ARG A 419 -2.97 -20.52 7.87
CA ARG A 419 -4.14 -19.72 7.56
C ARG A 419 -3.93 -19.00 6.24
N LEU A 420 -4.89 -19.17 5.37
CA LEU A 420 -5.00 -18.54 4.06
C LEU A 420 -6.16 -17.56 4.11
N GLU A 421 -5.91 -16.30 3.77
CA GLU A 421 -6.96 -15.30 3.62
C GLU A 421 -7.14 -14.97 2.14
N LYS A 422 -8.36 -15.12 1.61
CA LYS A 422 -8.68 -14.90 0.19
C LYS A 422 -8.25 -13.54 -0.36
N ARG A 423 -8.21 -12.50 0.50
CA ARG A 423 -7.84 -11.13 0.13
C ARG A 423 -6.33 -10.87 0.05
N SER A 424 -5.49 -11.82 0.46
CA SER A 424 -4.03 -11.72 0.38
C SER A 424 -3.45 -13.08 0.04
N GLN A 425 -3.61 -13.51 -1.21
CA GLN A 425 -3.06 -14.79 -1.72
C GLN A 425 -1.53 -14.90 -1.51
N SER A 426 -0.84 -13.76 -1.38
CA SER A 426 0.59 -13.65 -1.11
C SER A 426 1.00 -13.73 0.38
N LYS A 427 0.06 -13.79 1.33
CA LYS A 427 0.37 -13.95 2.76
C LYS A 427 -0.21 -15.25 3.32
N GLN A 428 0.41 -16.36 2.93
CA GLN A 428 0.28 -17.60 3.69
C GLN A 428 0.86 -17.33 5.09
N LYS A 429 0.01 -17.32 6.12
CA LYS A 429 0.48 -17.14 7.49
C LYS A 429 0.50 -18.49 8.16
N ARG A 430 1.71 -18.97 8.50
CA ARG A 430 1.81 -20.05 9.48
C ARG A 430 1.32 -19.49 10.81
N ILE A 431 0.25 -20.06 11.32
CA ILE A 431 -0.35 -19.61 12.57
C ILE A 431 0.07 -20.52 13.73
N TRP A 432 0.37 -21.79 13.46
CA TRP A 432 0.70 -22.75 14.51
C TRP A 432 1.70 -23.79 14.01
N PHE A 433 2.59 -24.22 14.91
CA PHE A 433 3.68 -25.15 14.63
C PHE A 433 3.98 -25.96 15.88
N VAL A 434 3.86 -27.29 15.81
CA VAL A 434 4.20 -28.12 16.96
C VAL A 434 4.92 -29.39 16.57
N THR A 435 5.74 -29.89 17.49
CA THR A 435 6.19 -31.27 17.48
C THR A 435 5.37 -32.04 18.52
N ILE A 436 4.56 -33.01 18.08
CA ILE A 436 3.84 -33.90 19.00
C ILE A 436 4.54 -35.26 19.08
N ARG A 437 4.41 -35.91 20.24
CA ARG A 437 4.85 -37.30 20.42
C ARG A 437 3.74 -38.23 19.96
N GLY A 438 3.97 -38.89 18.83
CA GLY A 438 3.00 -39.79 18.20
C GLY A 438 2.32 -39.18 16.99
N LYS A 439 1.52 -39.99 16.30
CA LYS A 439 0.85 -39.61 15.05
C LYS A 439 -0.52 -38.99 15.35
N ALA A 440 -0.79 -37.80 14.84
CA ALA A 440 -2.14 -37.26 14.77
C ALA A 440 -3.04 -38.16 13.91
N MET A 441 -4.12 -38.63 14.51
CA MET A 441 -5.11 -39.52 13.91
C MET A 441 -6.30 -38.73 13.36
N GLN A 442 -6.73 -37.69 14.08
CA GLN A 442 -7.84 -36.83 13.70
C GLN A 442 -7.58 -35.41 14.19
N SER A 443 -8.08 -34.42 13.45
CA SER A 443 -8.00 -33.03 13.84
C SER A 443 -9.32 -32.29 13.67
N PHE A 444 -9.55 -31.26 14.48
CA PHE A 444 -10.72 -30.41 14.41
C PHE A 444 -10.39 -28.99 14.80
N ALA A 445 -10.88 -28.01 14.03
CA ALA A 445 -10.66 -26.59 14.28
C ALA A 445 -11.97 -25.92 14.70
N SER A 446 -11.87 -24.90 15.57
CA SER A 446 -13.02 -24.05 15.88
C SER A 446 -13.42 -23.18 14.68
N ASP A 447 -14.66 -22.70 14.65
CA ASP A 447 -15.23 -21.85 13.58
C ASP A 447 -14.47 -20.54 13.28
N ASN A 448 -13.57 -20.12 14.17
CA ASN A 448 -12.70 -18.95 14.00
C ASN A 448 -11.21 -19.31 13.83
N GLY A 449 -10.89 -20.61 13.82
CA GLY A 449 -9.54 -21.13 13.66
C GLY A 449 -8.60 -20.92 14.84
N ARG A 450 -9.08 -20.38 15.97
CA ARG A 450 -8.27 -20.04 17.16
C ARG A 450 -7.99 -21.24 18.07
N LYS A 451 -8.79 -22.29 17.97
CA LYS A 451 -8.62 -23.53 18.72
C LYS A 451 -8.47 -24.70 17.76
N LEU A 452 -7.56 -25.61 18.11
CA LEU A 452 -7.32 -26.86 17.39
C LEU A 452 -7.38 -28.01 18.39
N GLY A 453 -8.19 -29.02 18.11
CA GLY A 453 -8.15 -30.30 18.79
C GLY A 453 -7.43 -31.33 17.93
N LEU A 454 -6.58 -32.14 18.57
CA LEU A 454 -5.82 -33.20 17.93
C LEU A 454 -5.98 -34.49 18.73
N VAL A 455 -6.48 -35.54 18.08
CA VAL A 455 -6.45 -36.90 18.63
C VAL A 455 -5.14 -37.54 18.21
N VAL A 456 -4.30 -37.91 19.17
CA VAL A 456 -3.00 -38.53 18.93
C VAL A 456 -3.13 -40.06 19.02
N GLY A 457 -2.22 -40.81 18.39
CA GLY A 457 -2.28 -42.26 18.25
C GLY A 457 -2.35 -43.07 19.55
N ASP A 458 -2.13 -42.45 20.70
CA ASP A 458 -2.35 -43.04 22.04
C ASP A 458 -3.76 -42.77 22.61
N GLY A 459 -4.67 -42.25 21.78
CA GLY A 459 -6.06 -41.95 22.15
C GLY A 459 -6.23 -40.65 22.94
N ARG A 460 -5.16 -39.88 23.20
CA ARG A 460 -5.27 -38.60 23.90
C ARG A 460 -5.77 -37.50 23.00
N LEU A 461 -6.72 -36.73 23.50
CA LEU A 461 -7.13 -35.47 22.92
C LEU A 461 -6.25 -34.35 23.45
N GLN A 462 -5.62 -33.60 22.56
CA GLN A 462 -4.88 -32.38 22.87
C GLN A 462 -5.61 -31.17 22.32
N LEU A 463 -5.88 -30.18 23.18
CA LEU A 463 -6.46 -28.90 22.80
C LEU A 463 -5.39 -27.82 22.75
N TRP A 464 -5.39 -27.03 21.68
CA TRP A 464 -4.39 -26.01 21.38
C TRP A 464 -5.03 -24.65 21.10
N ASP A 465 -4.39 -23.60 21.59
CA ASP A 465 -4.57 -22.21 21.16
C ASP A 465 -3.58 -21.93 20.03
N THR A 466 -4.12 -21.60 18.87
CA THR A 466 -3.37 -21.48 17.62
C THR A 466 -2.85 -20.07 17.39
N GLU A 467 -3.32 -19.06 18.13
CA GLU A 467 -2.77 -17.70 18.06
C GLU A 467 -1.55 -17.55 18.97
N ASN A 468 -1.58 -18.23 20.12
CA ASN A 468 -0.54 -18.12 21.15
C ASN A 468 0.42 -19.33 21.19
N ASP A 469 0.23 -20.29 20.28
CA ASP A 469 1.04 -21.52 20.17
C ASP A 469 1.12 -22.28 21.51
N LYS A 470 -0.02 -22.42 22.19
CA LYS A 470 -0.09 -22.92 23.57
C LYS A 470 -1.06 -24.09 23.69
N GLN A 471 -0.62 -25.18 24.34
CA GLN A 471 -1.53 -26.26 24.71
C GLN A 471 -2.45 -25.82 25.85
N LEU A 472 -3.76 -25.95 25.64
CA LEU A 472 -4.81 -25.59 26.59
C LEU A 472 -5.16 -26.76 27.52
N GLY A 473 -5.03 -28.01 27.06
CA GLY A 473 -5.33 -29.20 27.86
C GLY A 473 -4.99 -30.53 27.17
N CYS A 474 -5.06 -31.63 27.94
CA CYS A 474 -4.92 -32.99 27.43
C CYS A 474 -5.84 -33.94 28.21
N GLU A 475 -6.78 -34.59 27.54
CA GLU A 475 -7.69 -35.58 28.13
C GLU A 475 -7.41 -36.97 27.56
N GLN A 476 -7.45 -38.01 28.41
CA GLN A 476 -7.38 -39.41 28.01
C GLN A 476 -8.78 -39.92 27.73
N ASN A 477 -9.06 -40.36 26.50
CA ASN A 477 -10.25 -41.17 26.24
C ASN A 477 -10.04 -42.56 26.83
N SER A 478 -10.59 -42.81 28.02
CA SER A 478 -10.86 -44.17 28.49
C SER A 478 -12.13 -44.67 27.79
N CYS A 479 -12.01 -45.06 26.52
CA CYS A 479 -13.07 -45.85 25.86
C CYS A 479 -12.91 -47.30 26.30
N GLU A 480 -13.57 -47.66 27.41
CA GLU A 480 -14.07 -49.03 27.56
C GLU A 480 -15.19 -49.26 26.53
N GLN A 481 -15.15 -50.43 25.90
CA GLN A 481 -16.09 -50.87 24.90
C GLN A 481 -17.52 -50.88 25.47
N ASN A 482 -18.41 -50.02 24.96
CA ASN A 482 -19.84 -50.23 24.68
C ASN A 482 -20.66 -48.94 24.84
N SER A 483 -20.73 -48.10 23.80
CA SER A 483 -21.92 -47.30 23.44
C SER A 483 -21.62 -46.34 22.28
N CYS A 484 -21.34 -46.88 21.09
CA CYS A 484 -21.48 -46.09 19.87
C CYS A 484 -22.97 -45.85 19.62
N GLU A 485 -23.49 -44.70 20.04
CA GLU A 485 -24.58 -43.93 19.37
C GLU A 485 -25.18 -42.80 20.22
N GLN A 486 -24.83 -42.63 21.50
CA GLN A 486 -25.47 -41.62 22.36
C GLN A 486 -24.62 -40.38 22.72
N ASP A 487 -23.29 -40.42 22.60
CA ASP A 487 -22.44 -39.28 23.01
C ASP A 487 -22.26 -38.19 21.93
N ALA A 488 -22.95 -38.31 20.79
CA ALA A 488 -22.96 -37.28 19.76
C ALA A 488 -23.89 -36.08 20.08
N GLN A 489 -24.68 -36.15 21.16
CA GLN A 489 -25.62 -35.08 21.54
C GLN A 489 -25.12 -34.17 22.68
N ASP A 490 -24.17 -34.61 23.51
CA ASP A 490 -23.70 -33.81 24.66
C ASP A 490 -22.49 -32.92 24.35
N ALA A 491 -21.87 -33.05 23.16
CA ALA A 491 -20.83 -32.13 22.70
C ALA A 491 -21.36 -30.79 22.16
N THR A 492 -22.67 -30.56 22.20
CA THR A 492 -23.31 -29.36 21.62
C THR A 492 -23.31 -28.12 22.53
N GLU A 493 -22.91 -28.24 23.81
CA GLU A 493 -22.87 -27.10 24.75
C GLU A 493 -21.51 -26.38 24.89
N PHE A 494 -20.43 -26.91 24.33
CA PHE A 494 -19.11 -26.23 24.34
C PHE A 494 -18.61 -25.86 22.94
N GLY A 495 -19.31 -24.90 22.33
CA GLY A 495 -18.87 -24.22 21.11
C GLY A 495 -19.04 -25.09 19.86
N LYS A 496 -19.84 -24.60 18.92
CA LYS A 496 -20.12 -25.26 17.65
C LYS A 496 -18.81 -25.66 16.95
N PHE A 497 -18.57 -26.96 16.85
CA PHE A 497 -17.58 -27.55 15.97
C PHE A 497 -18.33 -28.07 14.74
N SER A 498 -17.90 -27.65 13.56
CA SER A 498 -18.40 -28.15 12.29
C SER A 498 -17.71 -29.48 11.95
N ALA A 499 -18.47 -30.57 11.90
CA ALA A 499 -18.04 -31.84 11.33
C ALA A 499 -18.61 -31.94 9.91
N ASN A 500 -17.74 -31.92 8.88
CA ASN A 500 -18.17 -32.17 7.51
C ASN A 500 -17.82 -33.59 7.08
N GLY A 501 -18.82 -34.23 6.50
CA GLY A 501 -18.71 -35.53 5.85
C GLY A 501 -17.75 -35.50 4.67
N THR A 502 -17.13 -36.66 4.48
CA THR A 502 -16.32 -37.07 3.32
C THR A 502 -17.01 -36.74 1.99
N MET A 503 -16.27 -36.06 1.10
CA MET A 503 -16.48 -36.11 -0.36
C MET A 503 -15.75 -37.32 -0.94
#